data_AF-A0A1Z5KPQ1-F1
#
_entry.id   AF-A0A1Z5KPQ1-F1
#
_cell.length_a   1.000
_cell.length_b   1.000
_cell.length_c   1.000
_cell.angle_alpha   90.00
_cell.angle_beta   90.00
_cell.angle_gamma   90.00
#
_symmetry.space_group_name_H-M   'P 1'
#
loop_
_entity.id
_entity.type
_entity.pdbx_description
1 polymer ?
#
loop_
_entity_poly.entity_id
_entity_poly.type
_entity_poly.pdbx_seq_one_letter_code
_entity_poly.pdbx_strand_id
1 'polypeptide(L)'
;MRGHWLLFWLLRHVPISSAFSPVGTTLDRPYGKSIRASSSSSQLFAYETEIGCATIAFASSHIAMSAIRNDLIDRIGDAAYQLNWVNTGWKLPDVWPGDEAGQEIFPTKEIAGRQLYRILYTIVSFSTLGTGFAYYLNALAEEPLTMLPNDEDVALNYVIASLASGISLASLVNPSPLSLVPVYEPGNNTNVDRRSASIRRNDSKKLQAYGLTRITRHPLILPVVPWGFATAMIMGGHVRDYLLFGVLSLYAIAGCAAQDLRVIREEGSVGTVFTPEQSSLQEFFQQTSFIPFQAVLQSRQSMDDILQEVPWWALVVGTAVGYQIQESFISFLVGNVGRTL
;
A
#
# COMPACT_ATOMS: atom_id res chain seq x y z
N MET A 1 0.74 -23.78 -17.25
CA MET A 1 0.09 -23.98 -15.93
C MET A 1 0.95 -24.74 -14.90
N ARG A 2 2.28 -24.54 -14.82
CA ARG A 2 3.15 -25.23 -13.82
C ARG A 2 3.70 -24.32 -12.70
N GLY A 3 3.35 -23.04 -12.68
CA GLY A 3 3.89 -22.06 -11.70
C GLY A 3 3.11 -21.93 -10.38
N HIS A 4 1.90 -22.49 -10.25
CA HIS A 4 1.06 -22.28 -9.06
C HIS A 4 1.34 -23.24 -7.89
N TRP A 5 2.13 -24.30 -8.10
CA TRP A 5 2.39 -25.31 -7.08
C TRP A 5 3.28 -24.83 -5.94
N LEU A 6 4.24 -23.94 -6.22
CA LEU A 6 5.17 -23.43 -5.20
C LEU A 6 4.45 -22.54 -4.17
N LEU A 7 3.44 -21.78 -4.62
CA LEU A 7 2.63 -20.89 -3.78
C LEU A 7 1.68 -21.69 -2.87
N PHE A 8 1.05 -22.73 -3.42
CA PHE A 8 0.23 -23.65 -2.62
C PHE A 8 1.07 -24.45 -1.61
N TRP A 9 2.31 -24.79 -1.97
CA TRP A 9 3.24 -25.45 -1.07
C TRP A 9 3.66 -24.56 0.11
N LEU A 10 3.95 -23.28 -0.15
CA LEU A 10 4.25 -22.29 0.90
C LEU A 10 3.05 -22.04 1.82
N LEU A 11 1.84 -21.89 1.27
CA LEU A 11 0.61 -21.67 2.07
C LEU A 11 0.19 -22.89 2.90
N ARG A 12 0.51 -24.11 2.45
CA ARG A 12 0.20 -25.35 3.20
C ARG A 12 1.10 -25.58 4.42
N HIS A 13 2.23 -24.88 4.51
CA HIS A 13 3.20 -25.06 5.58
C HIS A 13 3.27 -23.86 6.54
N VAL A 14 2.45 -22.84 6.34
CA VAL A 14 2.16 -21.87 7.40
C VAL A 14 1.19 -22.55 8.37
N PRO A 15 1.60 -22.87 9.61
CA PRO A 15 0.66 -23.37 10.59
C PRO A 15 -0.37 -22.28 10.85
N ILE A 16 -1.59 -22.45 10.32
CA ILE A 16 -2.76 -21.71 10.77
C ILE A 16 -3.07 -22.26 12.17
N SER A 17 -2.28 -21.87 13.16
CA SER A 17 -2.71 -22.02 14.54
C SER A 17 -3.96 -21.17 14.69
N SER A 18 -4.95 -21.70 15.39
CA SER A 18 -6.22 -21.04 15.70
C SER A 18 -5.98 -19.78 16.56
N ALA A 19 -5.56 -18.69 15.91
CA ALA A 19 -5.25 -17.42 16.53
C ALA A 19 -6.32 -16.39 16.18
N PHE A 20 -7.53 -16.64 16.68
CA PHE A 20 -8.46 -15.59 17.08
C PHE A 20 -8.82 -15.86 18.53
N SER A 21 -7.82 -15.86 19.41
CA SER A 21 -8.09 -15.57 20.81
C SER A 21 -8.25 -14.05 20.88
N PRO A 22 -9.44 -13.52 21.18
CA PRO A 22 -9.60 -12.08 21.40
C PRO A 22 -8.60 -11.69 22.48
N VAL A 23 -7.84 -10.62 22.22
CA VAL A 23 -6.89 -10.01 23.15
C VAL A 23 -7.53 -9.98 24.55
N GLY A 24 -7.07 -10.89 25.42
CA GLY A 24 -7.61 -11.09 26.75
C GLY A 24 -7.30 -9.88 27.61
N THR A 25 -8.34 -9.13 27.97
CA THR A 25 -8.34 -7.95 28.84
C THR A 25 -8.31 -8.32 30.32
N THR A 26 -7.43 -9.24 30.72
CA THR A 26 -7.27 -9.60 32.13
C THR A 26 -5.80 -9.71 32.50
N LEU A 27 -5.19 -8.55 32.81
CA LEU A 27 -3.97 -8.45 33.60
C LEU A 27 -4.33 -7.94 34.99
N ASP A 28 -4.97 -8.80 35.79
CA ASP A 28 -4.81 -8.72 37.25
C ASP A 28 -3.42 -9.27 37.57
N ARG A 29 -2.41 -8.40 37.66
CA ARG A 29 -1.08 -8.78 38.15
C ARG A 29 -1.06 -8.66 39.67
N PRO A 30 -0.97 -9.77 40.43
CA PRO A 30 -0.77 -9.71 41.86
C PRO A 30 0.63 -9.14 42.17
N TYR A 31 0.64 -8.10 42.98
CA TYR A 31 1.84 -7.42 43.46
C TYR A 31 2.61 -8.36 44.40
N GLY A 32 3.71 -8.95 43.91
CA GLY A 32 4.74 -9.51 44.79
C GLY A 32 5.33 -10.85 44.36
N LYS A 33 6.45 -10.81 43.61
CA LYS A 33 7.70 -11.52 43.97
C LYS A 33 8.82 -11.30 42.94
N SER A 34 9.95 -10.86 43.50
CA SER A 34 11.33 -10.87 43.03
C SER A 34 11.71 -11.85 41.89
N ILE A 35 12.22 -11.24 40.80
CA ILE A 35 13.36 -11.63 39.93
C ILE A 35 13.29 -13.00 39.23
N ARG A 36 12.84 -12.96 37.96
CA ARG A 36 13.25 -13.89 36.88
C ARG A 36 13.74 -13.08 35.67
N ALA A 37 14.99 -12.64 35.70
CA ALA A 37 15.66 -12.00 34.57
C ALA A 37 15.82 -12.94 33.33
N SER A 38 15.58 -14.25 33.48
CA SER A 38 15.63 -15.19 32.36
C SER A 38 14.33 -15.26 31.54
N SER A 39 13.30 -14.46 31.85
CA SER A 39 11.98 -14.55 31.21
C SER A 39 11.73 -13.49 30.14
N SER A 40 12.32 -12.30 30.26
CA SER A 40 12.09 -11.17 29.32
C SER A 40 12.66 -11.45 27.92
N SER A 41 13.89 -11.97 27.84
CA SER A 41 14.54 -12.28 26.55
C SER A 41 13.78 -13.33 25.74
N SER A 42 13.22 -14.35 26.41
CA SER A 42 12.40 -15.37 25.76
C SER A 42 11.08 -14.81 25.22
N GLN A 43 10.48 -13.84 25.91
CA GLN A 43 9.22 -13.26 25.51
C GLN A 43 9.40 -12.28 24.33
N LEU A 44 10.45 -11.46 24.36
CA LEU A 44 10.78 -10.56 23.26
C LEU A 44 11.05 -11.35 21.96
N PHE A 45 11.84 -12.42 22.04
CA PHE A 45 12.09 -13.28 20.89
C PHE A 45 10.80 -13.91 20.32
N ALA A 46 9.86 -14.29 21.19
CA ALA A 46 8.56 -14.77 20.77
C ALA A 46 7.78 -13.67 20.01
N TYR A 47 7.74 -12.44 20.52
CA TYR A 47 7.10 -11.34 19.80
C TYR A 47 7.77 -11.04 18.46
N GLU A 48 9.11 -11.00 18.39
CA GLU A 48 9.83 -10.83 17.12
C GLU A 48 9.47 -11.90 16.10
N THR A 49 9.40 -13.16 16.54
CA THR A 49 8.96 -14.26 15.68
C THR A 49 7.55 -14.01 15.15
N GLU A 50 6.60 -13.63 16.02
CA GLU A 50 5.22 -13.36 15.62
C GLU A 50 5.09 -12.14 14.70
N ILE A 51 5.85 -11.06 14.93
CA ILE A 51 5.90 -9.88 14.04
C ILE A 51 6.37 -10.30 12.64
N GLY A 52 7.45 -11.08 12.58
CA GLY A 52 8.00 -11.60 11.33
C GLY A 52 6.99 -12.49 10.58
N CYS A 53 6.39 -13.45 11.29
CA CYS A 53 5.37 -14.34 10.72
C CYS A 53 4.16 -13.57 10.18
N ALA A 54 3.61 -12.63 10.96
CA ALA A 54 2.45 -11.83 10.57
C ALA A 54 2.76 -10.92 9.37
N THR A 55 3.93 -10.28 9.35
CA THR A 55 4.31 -9.38 8.25
C THR A 55 4.64 -10.14 6.96
N ILE A 56 5.24 -11.33 7.07
CA ILE A 56 5.42 -12.25 5.92
C ILE A 56 4.07 -12.79 5.44
N ALA A 57 3.14 -13.13 6.34
CA ALA A 57 1.78 -13.55 5.98
C ALA A 57 1.03 -12.43 5.24
N PHE A 58 1.16 -11.18 5.70
CA PHE A 58 0.66 -10.00 4.99
C PHE A 58 1.24 -9.91 3.58
N ALA A 59 2.58 -9.89 3.45
CA ALA A 59 3.24 -9.72 2.16
C ALA A 59 2.90 -10.85 1.17
N SER A 60 2.98 -12.10 1.64
CA SER A 60 2.71 -13.28 0.82
C SER A 60 1.24 -13.38 0.40
N SER A 61 0.29 -13.10 1.30
CA SER A 61 -1.14 -13.09 0.96
C SER A 61 -1.47 -12.01 -0.06
N HIS A 62 -0.88 -10.81 0.04
CA HIS A 62 -1.07 -9.75 -0.94
C HIS A 62 -0.56 -10.13 -2.31
N ILE A 63 0.67 -10.65 -2.41
CA ILE A 63 1.26 -11.08 -3.67
C ILE A 63 0.44 -12.24 -4.27
N ALA A 64 0.03 -13.21 -3.44
CA ALA A 64 -0.78 -14.36 -3.84
C ALA A 64 -2.15 -13.94 -4.37
N MET A 65 -2.95 -13.21 -3.58
CA MET A 65 -4.27 -12.73 -3.99
C MET A 65 -4.21 -11.85 -5.23
N SER A 66 -3.13 -11.11 -5.38
CA SER A 66 -2.88 -10.31 -6.56
C SER A 66 -2.62 -11.21 -7.77
N ALA A 67 -1.84 -12.30 -7.63
CA ALA A 67 -1.50 -13.22 -8.72
C ALA A 67 -2.70 -14.03 -9.26
N ILE A 68 -3.68 -14.32 -8.41
CA ILE A 68 -4.93 -15.02 -8.79
C ILE A 68 -6.14 -14.08 -8.80
N ARG A 69 -5.92 -12.78 -8.97
CA ARG A 69 -6.95 -11.74 -8.83
C ARG A 69 -8.15 -11.95 -9.76
N ASN A 70 -7.91 -12.20 -11.04
CA ASN A 70 -9.00 -12.32 -12.03
C ASN A 70 -9.87 -13.55 -11.72
N ASP A 71 -9.25 -14.71 -11.48
CA ASP A 71 -9.94 -15.93 -11.05
C ASP A 71 -10.77 -15.73 -9.78
N LEU A 72 -10.24 -15.00 -8.78
CA LEU A 72 -10.99 -14.68 -7.56
C LEU A 72 -12.17 -13.75 -7.84
N ILE A 73 -11.97 -12.69 -8.62
CA ILE A 73 -13.03 -11.75 -9.02
C ILE A 73 -14.15 -12.50 -9.73
N ASP A 74 -13.83 -13.35 -10.70
CA ASP A 74 -14.82 -14.07 -11.49
C ASP A 74 -15.63 -15.05 -10.63
N ARG A 75 -14.96 -15.85 -9.80
CA ARG A 75 -15.62 -16.80 -8.88
C ARG A 75 -16.49 -16.10 -7.84
N ILE A 76 -16.02 -15.00 -7.27
CA ILE A 76 -16.80 -14.23 -6.29
C ILE A 76 -17.99 -13.54 -6.97
N GLY A 77 -17.80 -13.05 -8.19
CA GLY A 77 -18.89 -12.51 -9.01
C GLY A 77 -19.95 -13.57 -9.32
N ASP A 78 -19.55 -14.78 -9.72
CA ASP A 78 -20.46 -15.91 -9.94
C ASP A 78 -21.26 -16.25 -8.69
N ALA A 79 -20.60 -16.31 -7.53
CA ALA A 79 -21.27 -16.54 -6.26
C ALA A 79 -22.29 -15.44 -5.94
N ALA A 80 -21.92 -14.16 -6.12
CA ALA A 80 -22.83 -13.03 -5.89
C ALA A 80 -24.04 -13.08 -6.82
N TYR A 81 -23.85 -13.48 -8.09
CA TYR A 81 -24.92 -13.67 -9.04
C TYR A 81 -25.86 -14.81 -8.62
N GLN A 82 -25.32 -15.97 -8.21
CA GLN A 82 -26.11 -17.11 -7.72
C GLN A 82 -26.90 -16.78 -6.44
N LEU A 83 -26.41 -15.85 -5.63
CA LEU A 83 -27.09 -15.36 -4.41
C LEU A 83 -28.12 -14.25 -4.69
N ASN A 84 -28.38 -13.90 -5.96
CA ASN A 84 -29.24 -12.79 -6.39
C ASN A 84 -28.83 -11.43 -5.78
N TRP A 85 -27.53 -11.20 -5.59
CA TRP A 85 -27.01 -9.91 -5.12
C TRP A 85 -26.75 -8.92 -6.25
N VAL A 86 -26.68 -9.40 -7.50
CA VAL A 86 -26.47 -8.58 -8.70
C VAL A 86 -27.82 -8.03 -9.18
N ASN A 87 -27.84 -6.77 -9.63
CA ASN A 87 -29.04 -6.09 -10.16
C ASN A 87 -30.20 -6.01 -9.15
N THR A 88 -29.89 -5.78 -7.87
CA THR A 88 -30.90 -5.61 -6.80
C THR A 88 -31.52 -4.22 -6.76
N GLY A 89 -30.99 -3.27 -7.55
CA GLY A 89 -31.35 -1.85 -7.49
C GLY A 89 -30.84 -1.13 -6.23
N TRP A 90 -29.98 -1.77 -5.43
CA TRP A 90 -29.36 -1.12 -4.27
C TRP A 90 -28.40 -0.03 -4.72
N LYS A 91 -28.63 1.19 -4.26
CA LYS A 91 -27.82 2.36 -4.59
C LYS A 91 -26.95 2.78 -3.43
N LEU A 92 -25.74 3.23 -3.75
CA LEU A 92 -24.88 4.01 -2.88
C LEU A 92 -25.54 5.37 -2.58
N PRO A 93 -25.20 6.02 -1.45
CA PRO A 93 -25.64 7.38 -1.17
C PRO A 93 -25.26 8.35 -2.29
N ASP A 94 -26.09 9.37 -2.52
CA ASP A 94 -25.89 10.34 -3.61
C ASP A 94 -24.53 11.09 -3.54
N VAL A 95 -23.93 11.15 -2.35
CA VAL A 95 -22.60 11.74 -2.12
C VAL A 95 -21.45 10.90 -2.68
N TRP A 96 -21.70 9.64 -3.04
CA TRP A 96 -20.68 8.77 -3.61
C TRP A 96 -20.56 9.02 -5.11
N PRO A 97 -19.35 9.30 -5.64
CA PRO A 97 -19.16 9.47 -7.07
C PRO A 97 -19.45 8.13 -7.76
N GLY A 98 -20.58 8.06 -8.47
CA GLY A 98 -20.95 6.89 -9.27
C GLY A 98 -19.93 6.63 -10.38
N ASP A 99 -19.93 5.41 -10.91
CA ASP A 99 -19.16 5.06 -12.10
C ASP A 99 -20.04 5.13 -13.37
N GLU A 100 -19.56 4.57 -14.49
CA GLU A 100 -20.30 4.53 -15.75
C GLU A 100 -21.63 3.76 -15.64
N ALA A 101 -21.78 2.89 -14.64
CA ALA A 101 -23.01 2.15 -14.34
C ALA A 101 -23.92 2.86 -13.32
N GLY A 102 -23.56 4.08 -12.88
CA GLY A 102 -24.33 4.87 -11.93
C GLY A 102 -23.90 4.62 -10.47
N GLN A 103 -24.87 4.64 -9.55
CA GLN A 103 -24.64 4.48 -8.11
C GLN A 103 -25.03 3.10 -7.60
N GLU A 104 -25.32 2.13 -8.47
CA GLU A 104 -25.66 0.79 -8.01
C GLU A 104 -24.46 0.09 -7.38
N ILE A 105 -24.68 -0.64 -6.28
CA ILE A 105 -23.62 -1.35 -5.55
C ILE A 105 -23.09 -2.51 -6.40
N PHE A 106 -24.00 -3.32 -6.98
CA PHE A 106 -23.69 -4.52 -7.76
C PHE A 106 -24.49 -4.56 -9.08
N PRO A 107 -24.29 -3.62 -10.01
CA PRO A 107 -25.05 -3.56 -11.27
C PRO A 107 -24.76 -4.76 -12.17
N THR A 108 -23.51 -5.25 -12.17
CA THR A 108 -23.10 -6.43 -12.94
C THR A 108 -22.31 -7.41 -12.09
N LYS A 109 -22.21 -8.66 -12.58
CA LYS A 109 -21.42 -9.74 -11.98
C LYS A 109 -19.96 -9.32 -11.81
N GLU A 110 -19.37 -8.68 -12.81
CA GLU A 110 -17.97 -8.28 -12.84
C GLU A 110 -17.68 -7.18 -11.83
N ILE A 111 -18.59 -6.20 -11.72
CA ILE A 111 -18.48 -5.12 -10.73
C ILE A 111 -18.63 -5.69 -9.32
N ALA A 112 -19.61 -6.58 -9.10
CA ALA A 112 -19.79 -7.27 -7.82
C ALA A 112 -18.54 -8.04 -7.41
N GLY A 113 -18.00 -8.86 -8.31
CA GLY A 113 -16.75 -9.61 -8.09
C GLY A 113 -15.58 -8.71 -7.71
N ARG A 114 -15.41 -7.57 -8.40
CA ARG A 114 -14.34 -6.58 -8.09
C ARG A 114 -14.48 -5.95 -6.73
N GLN A 115 -15.69 -5.53 -6.35
CA GLN A 115 -15.94 -4.88 -5.06
C GLN A 115 -15.79 -5.88 -3.90
N LEU A 116 -16.37 -7.07 -4.03
CA LEU A 116 -16.23 -8.13 -3.03
C LEU A 116 -14.78 -8.61 -2.89
N TYR A 117 -14.03 -8.72 -4.01
CA TYR A 117 -12.59 -8.97 -3.96
C TYR A 117 -11.85 -7.89 -3.16
N ARG A 118 -12.14 -6.60 -3.38
CA ARG A 118 -11.52 -5.51 -2.61
C ARG A 118 -11.83 -5.61 -1.13
N ILE A 119 -13.08 -5.91 -0.77
CA ILE A 119 -13.49 -6.12 0.63
C ILE A 119 -12.68 -7.28 1.25
N LEU A 120 -12.66 -8.43 0.58
CA LEU A 120 -11.91 -9.60 1.04
C LEU A 120 -10.42 -9.28 1.20
N TYR A 121 -9.85 -8.64 0.18
CA TYR A 121 -8.45 -8.21 0.18
C TYR A 121 -8.17 -7.30 1.39
N THR A 122 -8.98 -6.28 1.62
CA THR A 122 -8.85 -5.36 2.76
C THR A 122 -8.95 -6.09 4.10
N ILE A 123 -9.89 -7.03 4.26
CA ILE A 123 -10.03 -7.82 5.49
C ILE A 123 -8.77 -8.64 5.77
N VAL A 124 -8.28 -9.38 4.77
CA VAL A 124 -7.05 -10.17 4.90
C VAL A 124 -5.86 -9.26 5.23
N SER A 125 -5.79 -8.11 4.56
CA SER A 125 -4.71 -7.14 4.74
C SER A 125 -4.69 -6.55 6.14
N PHE A 126 -5.83 -6.07 6.60
CA PHE A 126 -5.99 -5.50 7.91
C PHE A 126 -5.73 -6.54 9.01
N SER A 127 -6.24 -7.76 8.85
CA SER A 127 -6.06 -8.82 9.84
C SER A 127 -4.59 -9.22 9.98
N THR A 128 -3.88 -9.43 8.87
CA THR A 128 -2.48 -9.87 8.89
C THR A 128 -1.54 -8.76 9.36
N LEU A 129 -1.64 -7.55 8.80
CA LEU A 129 -0.79 -6.42 9.21
C LEU A 129 -1.13 -5.92 10.61
N GLY A 130 -2.42 -5.83 10.95
CA GLY A 130 -2.88 -5.42 12.27
C GLY A 130 -2.40 -6.35 13.37
N THR A 131 -2.35 -7.67 13.11
CA THR A 131 -1.77 -8.65 14.03
C THR A 131 -0.27 -8.40 14.22
N GLY A 132 0.49 -8.19 13.14
CA GLY A 132 1.91 -7.85 13.23
C GLY A 132 2.17 -6.56 14.03
N PHE A 133 1.34 -5.54 13.80
CA PHE A 133 1.40 -4.28 14.55
C PHE A 133 1.06 -4.45 16.03
N ALA A 134 0.06 -5.28 16.38
CA ALA A 134 -0.28 -5.56 17.77
C ALA A 134 0.88 -6.24 18.52
N TYR A 135 1.53 -7.23 17.91
CA TYR A 135 2.74 -7.83 18.50
C TYR A 135 3.91 -6.86 18.57
N TYR A 136 4.04 -5.97 17.59
CA TYR A 136 5.04 -4.90 17.62
C TYR A 136 4.83 -3.97 18.82
N LEU A 137 3.60 -3.52 19.09
CA LEU A 137 3.28 -2.71 20.26
C LEU A 137 3.61 -3.44 21.58
N ASN A 138 3.31 -4.74 21.67
CA ASN A 138 3.67 -5.54 22.84
C ASN A 138 5.21 -5.66 23.00
N ALA A 139 5.94 -5.85 21.90
CA ALA A 139 7.39 -5.93 21.90
C ALA A 139 8.05 -4.61 22.33
N LEU A 140 7.44 -3.46 22.00
CA LEU A 140 7.93 -2.16 22.46
C LEU A 140 7.81 -1.97 23.98
N ALA A 141 6.84 -2.65 24.62
CA ALA A 141 6.65 -2.62 26.07
C ALA A 141 7.69 -3.45 26.85
N GLU A 142 8.38 -4.38 26.19
CA GLU A 142 9.39 -5.24 26.81
C GLU A 142 10.76 -4.55 26.88
N GLU A 143 11.23 -4.30 28.12
CA GLU A 143 12.53 -3.75 28.54
C GLU A 143 13.00 -2.44 27.86
N PRO A 144 13.85 -1.61 28.52
CA PRO A 144 14.31 -0.37 27.91
C PRO A 144 15.04 -0.69 26.61
N LEU A 145 14.55 -0.10 25.52
CA LEU A 145 15.23 -0.11 24.23
C LEU A 145 16.64 0.42 24.51
N THR A 146 17.65 -0.32 24.06
CA THR A 146 19.04 0.15 24.05
C THR A 146 19.12 1.53 23.38
N MET A 147 20.15 2.31 23.77
CA MET A 147 20.45 3.68 23.33
C MET A 147 19.64 4.15 22.11
N LEU A 148 18.85 5.21 22.32
CA LEU A 148 18.26 5.95 21.20
C LEU A 148 19.36 6.30 20.19
N PRO A 149 19.05 6.29 18.88
CA PRO A 149 20.00 6.75 17.88
C PRO A 149 20.44 8.18 18.20
N ASN A 150 21.64 8.56 17.75
CA ASN A 150 22.11 9.95 17.91
C ASN A 150 21.08 10.91 17.30
N ASP A 151 20.88 12.08 17.92
CA ASP A 151 19.87 13.07 17.48
C ASP A 151 20.00 13.44 15.99
N GLU A 152 21.23 13.50 15.48
CA GLU A 152 21.52 13.76 14.06
C GLU A 152 20.98 12.66 13.13
N ASP A 153 21.14 11.39 13.51
CA ASP A 153 20.63 10.25 12.74
C ASP A 153 19.10 10.25 12.74
N VAL A 154 18.48 10.58 13.89
CA VAL A 154 17.03 10.69 14.01
C VAL A 154 16.50 11.80 13.08
N ALA A 155 17.11 12.99 13.11
CA ALA A 155 16.68 14.12 12.27
C ALA A 155 16.75 13.79 10.77
N LEU A 156 17.85 13.18 10.31
CA LEU A 156 17.99 12.76 8.92
C LEU A 156 16.92 11.75 8.51
N ASN A 157 16.67 10.73 9.34
CA ASN A 157 15.64 9.73 9.05
C ASN A 157 14.23 10.34 9.05
N TYR A 158 13.93 11.32 9.92
CA TYR A 158 12.67 12.06 9.86
C TYR A 158 12.50 12.81 8.54
N VAL A 159 13.56 13.46 8.04
CA VAL A 159 13.53 14.13 6.73
C VAL A 159 13.27 13.12 5.62
N ILE A 160 13.93 11.97 5.63
CA ILE A 160 13.72 10.89 4.63
C ILE A 160 12.28 10.39 4.67
N ALA A 161 11.76 10.05 5.86
CA ALA A 161 10.39 9.55 6.03
C ALA A 161 9.33 10.58 5.60
N SER A 162 9.56 11.86 5.90
CA SER A 162 8.67 12.96 5.55
C SER A 162 8.66 13.23 4.05
N LEU A 163 9.84 13.27 3.41
CA LEU A 163 9.96 13.41 1.96
C LEU A 163 9.34 12.23 1.22
N ALA A 164 9.56 11.01 1.70
CA ALA A 164 8.95 9.81 1.14
C ALA A 164 7.42 9.89 1.18
N SER A 165 6.86 10.27 2.33
CA SER A 165 5.42 10.53 2.49
C SER A 165 4.93 11.63 1.56
N GLY A 166 5.72 12.72 1.41
CA GLY A 166 5.43 13.80 0.49
C GLY A 166 5.39 13.38 -0.97
N ILE A 167 6.30 12.51 -1.41
CA ILE A 167 6.29 11.93 -2.76
C ILE A 167 5.04 11.05 -2.95
N SER A 168 4.71 10.19 -1.98
CA SER A 168 3.50 9.36 -2.05
C SER A 168 2.23 10.22 -2.12
N LEU A 169 2.11 11.27 -1.31
CA LEU A 169 0.95 12.18 -1.34
C LEU A 169 0.90 13.01 -2.63
N ALA A 170 2.03 13.53 -3.11
CA ALA A 170 2.11 14.24 -4.38
C ALA A 170 1.76 13.32 -5.57
N SER A 171 2.07 12.02 -5.47
CA SER A 171 1.69 11.05 -6.50
C SER A 171 0.19 10.83 -6.62
N LEU A 172 -0.60 11.14 -5.57
CA LEU A 172 -2.06 11.09 -5.63
C LEU A 172 -2.61 12.11 -6.64
N VAL A 173 -1.99 13.28 -6.74
CA VAL A 173 -2.38 14.30 -7.73
C VAL A 173 -1.66 14.14 -9.08
N ASN A 174 -0.75 13.18 -9.20
CA ASN A 174 -0.04 12.88 -10.42
C ASN A 174 -0.82 11.84 -11.26
N PRO A 175 -1.17 12.14 -12.53
CA PRO A 175 -1.71 11.14 -13.43
C PRO A 175 -0.75 9.94 -13.54
N SER A 176 -1.26 8.72 -13.35
CA SER A 176 -0.47 7.49 -13.45
C SER A 176 -1.41 6.33 -13.73
N PRO A 177 -0.99 5.25 -14.43
CA PRO A 177 -1.83 4.06 -14.64
C PRO A 177 -2.26 3.43 -13.31
N LEU A 178 -1.50 3.71 -12.25
CA LEU A 178 -1.70 3.20 -10.89
C LEU A 178 -2.32 4.25 -9.95
N SER A 179 -2.54 5.48 -10.42
CA SER A 179 -3.21 6.50 -9.64
C SER A 179 -4.70 6.21 -9.55
N LEU A 180 -5.21 6.27 -8.32
CA LEU A 180 -6.64 6.14 -8.00
C LEU A 180 -7.43 7.36 -8.48
N VAL A 181 -6.77 8.48 -8.78
CA VAL A 181 -7.46 9.71 -9.18
C VAL A 181 -7.87 9.59 -10.66
N PRO A 182 -9.18 9.65 -10.97
CA PRO A 182 -9.64 9.72 -12.35
C PRO A 182 -9.14 11.01 -13.02
N VAL A 183 -8.72 10.91 -14.28
CA VAL A 183 -8.32 12.10 -15.05
C VAL A 183 -9.54 12.60 -15.79
N TYR A 184 -9.80 13.89 -15.66
CA TYR A 184 -10.97 14.54 -16.23
C TYR A 184 -10.55 15.62 -17.24
N GLU A 185 -11.28 15.71 -18.35
CA GLU A 185 -11.07 16.71 -19.39
C GLU A 185 -12.36 17.50 -19.64
N PRO A 186 -12.24 18.80 -19.98
CA PRO A 186 -13.38 19.56 -20.47
C PRO A 186 -13.89 18.92 -21.77
N GLY A 187 -15.18 18.62 -21.83
CA GLY A 187 -15.82 18.15 -23.05
C GLY A 187 -15.67 19.17 -24.17
N ASN A 188 -15.11 18.75 -25.31
CA ASN A 188 -14.77 19.62 -26.44
C ASN A 188 -16.00 20.11 -27.25
N ASN A 189 -17.19 20.09 -26.65
CA ASN A 189 -18.41 20.54 -27.33
C ASN A 189 -18.48 22.06 -27.29
N THR A 190 -17.97 22.69 -28.34
CA THR A 190 -17.95 24.14 -28.56
C THR A 190 -19.33 24.82 -28.58
N ASN A 191 -20.42 24.04 -28.54
CA ASN A 191 -21.81 24.52 -28.61
C ASN A 191 -22.63 24.32 -27.32
N VAL A 192 -22.04 23.85 -26.21
CA VAL A 192 -22.75 23.66 -24.94
C VAL A 192 -22.41 24.80 -23.99
N ASP A 193 -23.43 25.41 -23.37
CA ASP A 193 -23.30 26.47 -22.37
C ASP A 193 -22.16 26.17 -21.37
N ARG A 194 -21.28 27.14 -21.10
CA ARG A 194 -20.14 26.99 -20.16
C ARG A 194 -20.54 26.51 -18.76
N ARG A 195 -21.81 26.63 -18.38
CA ARG A 195 -22.36 26.12 -17.10
C ARG A 195 -22.66 24.61 -17.12
N SER A 196 -22.58 23.97 -18.29
CA SER A 196 -22.79 22.55 -18.53
C SER A 196 -21.63 21.94 -19.32
N ALA A 197 -20.42 22.47 -19.16
CA ALA A 197 -19.22 21.86 -19.72
C ALA A 197 -19.11 20.44 -19.17
N SER A 198 -19.43 19.45 -20.01
CA SER A 198 -19.44 18.05 -19.61
C SER A 198 -18.00 17.62 -19.32
N ILE A 199 -17.67 17.48 -18.04
CA ILE A 199 -16.40 16.92 -17.62
C ILE A 199 -16.41 15.44 -18.02
N ARG A 200 -15.52 15.03 -18.92
CA ARG A 200 -15.39 13.64 -19.36
C ARG A 200 -14.16 13.00 -18.73
N ARG A 201 -14.30 11.77 -18.25
CA ARG A 201 -13.16 10.97 -17.79
C ARG A 201 -12.31 10.56 -19.00
N ASN A 202 -11.01 10.82 -18.97
CA ASN A 202 -10.05 10.39 -19.98
C ASN A 202 -8.86 9.67 -19.32
N ASP A 203 -9.00 8.37 -19.13
CA ASP A 203 -7.96 7.54 -18.51
C ASP A 203 -6.75 7.29 -19.41
N SER A 204 -6.81 7.62 -20.71
CA SER A 204 -5.64 7.45 -21.60
C SER A 204 -4.46 8.32 -21.18
N LYS A 205 -4.71 9.49 -20.59
CA LYS A 205 -3.67 10.36 -20.00
C LYS A 205 -2.90 9.70 -18.88
N LYS A 206 -3.48 8.70 -18.20
CA LYS A 206 -2.76 7.93 -17.18
C LYS A 206 -1.63 7.11 -17.79
N LEU A 207 -1.70 6.78 -19.08
CA LEU A 207 -0.69 6.00 -19.80
C LEU A 207 0.45 6.87 -20.35
N GLN A 208 0.46 8.18 -20.11
CA GLN A 208 1.55 9.06 -20.52
C GLN A 208 2.56 9.20 -19.37
N ALA A 209 3.86 9.13 -19.68
CA ALA A 209 4.89 9.46 -18.70
C ALA A 209 4.84 10.96 -18.40
N TYR A 210 4.37 11.32 -17.20
CA TYR A 210 4.16 12.69 -16.77
C TYR A 210 4.47 12.89 -15.29
N GLY A 211 5.14 14.00 -14.96
CA GLY A 211 5.48 14.41 -13.60
C GLY A 211 6.29 13.36 -12.86
N LEU A 212 5.81 12.91 -11.69
CA LEU A 212 6.50 11.95 -10.84
C LEU A 212 6.71 10.58 -11.51
N THR A 213 5.90 10.22 -12.51
CA THR A 213 6.10 8.94 -13.23
C THR A 213 7.36 8.93 -14.10
N ARG A 214 7.92 10.09 -14.44
CA ARG A 214 9.23 10.21 -15.13
C ARG A 214 10.41 9.89 -14.21
N ILE A 215 10.24 10.08 -12.89
CA ILE A 215 11.25 9.72 -11.88
C ILE A 215 11.22 8.20 -11.66
N THR A 216 10.06 7.66 -11.33
CA THR A 216 9.82 6.22 -11.24
C THR A 216 8.39 5.92 -11.64
N ARG A 217 8.18 4.79 -12.28
CA ARG A 217 6.85 4.32 -12.69
C ARG A 217 5.89 4.04 -11.51
N HIS A 218 6.43 3.85 -10.30
CA HIS A 218 5.69 3.50 -9.08
C HIS A 218 5.79 4.61 -8.01
N PRO A 219 5.45 5.88 -8.33
CA PRO A 219 5.70 7.00 -7.44
C PRO A 219 4.84 6.98 -6.17
N LEU A 220 3.77 6.19 -6.14
CA LEU A 220 2.90 6.04 -4.98
C LEU A 220 3.45 5.04 -3.96
N ILE A 221 3.94 3.89 -4.43
CA ILE A 221 4.27 2.75 -3.57
C ILE A 221 5.76 2.70 -3.25
N LEU A 222 6.66 3.02 -4.19
CA LEU A 222 8.10 2.94 -3.91
C LEU A 222 8.61 3.87 -2.81
N PRO A 223 8.02 5.04 -2.52
CA PRO A 223 8.45 5.83 -1.35
C PRO A 223 8.23 5.10 -0.01
N VAL A 224 7.38 4.08 0.06
CA VAL A 224 7.26 3.21 1.24
C VAL A 224 8.61 2.57 1.60
N VAL A 225 9.49 2.33 0.62
CA VAL A 225 10.80 1.72 0.84
C VAL A 225 11.68 2.58 1.76
N PRO A 226 12.07 3.83 1.38
CA PRO A 226 12.84 4.69 2.27
C PRO A 226 12.06 5.06 3.53
N TRP A 227 10.73 5.22 3.48
CA TRP A 227 9.93 5.48 4.68
C TRP A 227 10.03 4.35 5.72
N GLY A 228 9.89 3.09 5.30
CA GLY A 228 9.93 1.94 6.22
C GLY A 228 11.32 1.76 6.84
N PHE A 229 12.39 1.91 6.07
CA PHE A 229 13.75 1.85 6.61
C PHE A 229 14.05 3.03 7.56
N ALA A 230 13.67 4.24 7.19
CA ALA A 230 13.85 5.41 8.05
C ALA A 230 13.05 5.29 9.35
N THR A 231 11.81 4.80 9.27
CA THR A 231 10.98 4.55 10.45
C THR A 231 11.58 3.47 11.35
N ALA A 232 12.12 2.39 10.78
CA ALA A 232 12.80 1.38 11.57
C ALA A 232 13.99 1.96 12.36
N MET A 233 14.76 2.85 11.71
CA MET A 233 15.88 3.55 12.35
C MET A 233 15.44 4.52 13.43
N ILE A 234 14.39 5.32 13.19
CA ILE A 234 13.82 6.25 14.19
C ILE A 234 13.37 5.49 15.45
N MET A 235 12.84 4.28 15.29
CA MET A 235 12.36 3.46 16.41
C MET A 235 13.47 2.76 17.21
N GLY A 236 14.73 2.90 16.80
CA GLY A 236 15.91 2.33 17.48
C GLY A 236 16.67 1.29 16.66
N GLY A 237 16.15 0.88 15.49
CA GLY A 237 16.85 -0.04 14.59
C GLY A 237 17.00 -1.45 15.15
N HIS A 238 16.07 -1.90 16.00
CA HIS A 238 16.06 -3.26 16.53
C HIS A 238 15.50 -4.25 15.52
N VAL A 239 15.70 -5.54 15.77
CA VAL A 239 15.21 -6.63 14.92
C VAL A 239 13.69 -6.50 14.70
N ARG A 240 12.90 -6.26 15.76
CA ARG A 240 11.46 -5.99 15.67
C ARG A 240 11.08 -4.84 14.72
N ASP A 241 11.86 -3.76 14.67
CA ASP A 241 11.57 -2.58 13.85
C ASP A 241 11.75 -2.93 12.37
N TYR A 242 12.83 -3.65 12.04
CA TYR A 242 13.08 -4.15 10.70
C TYR A 242 12.12 -5.27 10.27
N LEU A 243 11.69 -6.12 11.20
CA LEU A 243 10.72 -7.18 10.91
C LEU A 243 9.37 -6.61 10.49
N LEU A 244 8.94 -5.49 11.08
CA LEU A 244 7.73 -4.81 10.65
C LEU A 244 8.00 -3.90 9.45
N PHE A 245 8.76 -2.83 9.63
CA PHE A 245 8.89 -1.77 8.62
C PHE A 245 9.82 -2.16 7.47
N GLY A 246 10.92 -2.88 7.76
CA GLY A 246 11.84 -3.35 6.73
C GLY A 246 11.20 -4.40 5.82
N VAL A 247 10.44 -5.35 6.37
CA VAL A 247 9.69 -6.32 5.54
C VAL A 247 8.60 -5.62 4.72
N LEU A 248 7.93 -4.60 5.25
CA LEU A 248 7.00 -3.77 4.46
C LEU A 248 7.71 -3.04 3.30
N SER A 249 8.93 -2.53 3.52
CA SER A 249 9.75 -1.97 2.45
C SER A 249 10.09 -3.01 1.37
N LEU A 250 10.47 -4.22 1.76
CA LEU A 250 10.73 -5.31 0.80
C LEU A 250 9.46 -5.73 0.05
N TYR A 251 8.32 -5.77 0.74
CA TYR A 251 7.01 -6.01 0.14
C TYR A 251 6.68 -4.94 -0.91
N ALA A 252 6.93 -3.66 -0.64
CA ALA A 252 6.69 -2.59 -1.61
C ALA A 252 7.51 -2.81 -2.91
N ILE A 253 8.78 -3.19 -2.80
CA ILE A 253 9.63 -3.52 -3.96
C ILE A 253 9.04 -4.72 -4.72
N ALA A 254 8.78 -5.82 -4.02
CA ALA A 254 8.27 -7.05 -4.61
C ALA A 254 6.88 -6.87 -5.25
N GLY A 255 6.01 -6.09 -4.62
CA GLY A 255 4.68 -5.74 -5.11
C GLY A 255 4.75 -4.95 -6.41
N CYS A 256 5.56 -3.89 -6.45
CA CYS A 256 5.81 -3.12 -7.66
C CYS A 256 6.39 -3.98 -8.80
N ALA A 257 7.35 -4.85 -8.49
CA ALA A 257 7.95 -5.75 -9.48
C ALA A 257 6.94 -6.79 -10.01
N ALA A 258 6.10 -7.33 -9.13
CA ALA A 258 5.03 -8.24 -9.53
C ALA A 258 3.98 -7.54 -10.41
N GLN A 259 3.65 -6.27 -10.13
CA GLN A 259 2.77 -5.48 -10.98
C GLN A 259 3.35 -5.29 -12.39
N ASP A 260 4.64 -4.95 -12.49
CA ASP A 260 5.33 -4.82 -13.78
C ASP A 260 5.32 -6.13 -14.58
N LEU A 261 5.59 -7.26 -13.91
CA LEU A 261 5.59 -8.57 -14.57
C LEU A 261 4.23 -8.93 -15.16
N ARG A 262 3.12 -8.54 -14.54
CA ARG A 262 1.78 -8.81 -15.08
C ARG A 262 1.47 -7.97 -16.30
N VAL A 263 1.87 -6.71 -16.28
CA VAL A 263 1.72 -5.84 -17.44
C VAL A 263 2.54 -6.38 -18.61
N ILE A 264 3.77 -6.82 -18.37
CA ILE A 264 4.63 -7.45 -19.40
C ILE A 264 4.03 -8.76 -19.93
N ARG A 265 3.32 -9.52 -19.09
CA ARG A 265 2.63 -10.77 -19.48
C ARG A 265 1.24 -10.55 -20.06
N GLU A 266 0.80 -9.31 -20.22
CA GLU A 266 -0.53 -8.96 -20.73
C GLU A 266 -1.69 -9.55 -19.88
N GLU A 267 -1.43 -9.87 -18.60
CA GLU A 267 -2.42 -10.43 -17.65
C GLU A 267 -3.43 -9.37 -17.15
N GLY A 268 -3.32 -8.13 -17.66
CA GLY A 268 -4.12 -6.96 -17.28
C GLY A 268 -3.48 -6.11 -16.18
N SER A 269 -3.76 -4.80 -16.21
CA SER A 269 -3.29 -3.85 -15.18
C SER A 269 -4.23 -3.81 -13.96
N VAL A 270 -3.70 -3.37 -12.82
CA VAL A 270 -4.48 -3.19 -11.58
C VAL A 270 -5.47 -2.03 -11.75
N GLY A 271 -6.75 -2.30 -11.54
CA GLY A 271 -7.78 -1.27 -11.37
C GLY A 271 -8.36 -0.63 -12.63
N THR A 272 -7.76 -0.78 -13.79
CA THR A 272 -8.24 -0.15 -15.03
C THR A 272 -8.71 -1.21 -16.02
N VAL A 273 -9.93 -1.04 -16.54
CA VAL A 273 -10.40 -1.74 -17.76
C VAL A 273 -9.73 -1.05 -18.94
N PHE A 274 -8.42 -1.11 -18.94
CA PHE A 274 -7.65 -0.80 -20.10
C PHE A 274 -7.96 -1.93 -21.07
N THR A 275 -8.75 -1.63 -22.09
CA THR A 275 -8.74 -2.29 -23.39
C THR A 275 -7.85 -1.47 -24.33
N PRO A 276 -6.55 -1.22 -24.06
CA PRO A 276 -5.79 -0.33 -24.91
C PRO A 276 -5.29 -1.13 -26.10
N GLU A 277 -5.19 -0.45 -27.22
CA GLU A 277 -4.11 -0.72 -28.15
C GLU A 277 -2.81 -0.87 -27.32
N GLN A 278 -2.27 -2.10 -27.28
CA GLN A 278 -1.12 -2.50 -26.45
C GLN A 278 0.07 -1.52 -26.58
N SER A 279 0.12 -0.75 -27.67
CA SER A 279 1.08 0.31 -27.97
C SER A 279 1.23 1.35 -26.85
N SER A 280 0.14 1.89 -26.30
CA SER A 280 0.21 3.01 -25.33
C SER A 280 0.81 2.61 -23.98
N LEU A 281 0.43 1.44 -23.46
CA LEU A 281 0.99 0.91 -22.22
C LEU A 281 2.44 0.47 -22.41
N GLN A 282 2.76 -0.11 -23.57
CA GLN A 282 4.14 -0.46 -23.91
C GLN A 282 5.02 0.80 -24.00
N GLU A 283 4.53 1.87 -24.61
CA GLU A 283 5.22 3.16 -24.66
C GLU A 283 5.48 3.72 -23.26
N PHE A 284 4.48 3.70 -22.36
CA PHE A 284 4.67 4.08 -20.96
C PHE A 284 5.81 3.30 -20.29
N PHE A 285 5.84 1.98 -20.48
CA PHE A 285 6.90 1.10 -19.96
C PHE A 285 8.26 1.41 -20.59
N GLN A 286 8.30 1.71 -21.88
CA GLN A 286 9.50 2.12 -22.59
C GLN A 286 9.99 3.51 -22.21
N GLN A 287 9.15 4.38 -21.65
CA GLN A 287 9.52 5.73 -21.24
C GLN A 287 9.87 5.84 -19.76
N THR A 288 9.39 4.94 -18.91
CA THR A 288 9.57 5.00 -17.45
C THR A 288 10.51 3.91 -16.92
N SER A 289 10.93 4.02 -15.66
CA SER A 289 11.78 3.01 -15.00
C SER A 289 11.22 2.59 -13.65
N PHE A 290 11.54 1.36 -13.25
CA PHE A 290 11.28 0.89 -11.89
C PHE A 290 12.16 1.65 -10.88
N ILE A 291 13.47 1.67 -11.12
CA ILE A 291 14.43 2.36 -10.26
C ILE A 291 14.29 3.88 -10.46
N PRO A 292 14.19 4.68 -9.39
CA PRO A 292 14.15 6.14 -9.48
C PRO A 292 15.29 6.71 -10.32
N PHE A 293 14.97 7.67 -11.20
CA PHE A 293 15.87 8.36 -12.12
C PHE A 293 16.60 7.49 -13.16
N GLN A 294 16.41 6.17 -13.16
CA GLN A 294 17.07 5.29 -14.13
C GLN A 294 16.68 5.63 -15.58
N ALA A 295 15.44 6.05 -15.84
CA ALA A 295 15.03 6.50 -17.18
C ALA A 295 15.77 7.77 -17.63
N VAL A 296 16.09 8.67 -16.69
CA VAL A 296 16.89 9.88 -16.97
C VAL A 296 18.35 9.51 -17.26
N LEU A 297 18.93 8.61 -16.46
CA LEU A 297 20.29 8.10 -16.69
C LEU A 297 20.44 7.37 -18.03
N GLN A 298 19.34 6.82 -18.54
CA GLN A 298 19.26 6.16 -19.85
C GLN A 298 18.85 7.12 -20.98
N SER A 299 18.74 8.42 -20.72
CA SER A 299 18.29 9.44 -21.68
C SER A 299 16.91 9.19 -22.30
N ARG A 300 16.06 8.40 -21.64
CA ARG A 300 14.65 8.17 -22.03
C ARG A 300 13.73 9.29 -21.53
N GLN A 301 14.22 10.07 -20.56
CA GLN A 301 13.55 11.20 -19.92
C GLN A 301 14.55 12.33 -19.72
N SER A 302 14.10 13.58 -19.75
CA SER A 302 14.94 14.74 -19.43
C SER A 302 14.70 15.22 -17.99
N MET A 303 15.73 15.80 -17.36
CA MET A 303 15.56 16.41 -16.03
C MET A 303 14.71 17.69 -16.12
N ASP A 304 14.80 18.42 -17.24
CA ASP A 304 14.04 19.65 -17.45
C ASP A 304 12.53 19.39 -17.47
N ASP A 305 12.09 18.31 -18.13
CA ASP A 305 10.67 17.91 -18.13
C ASP A 305 10.20 17.56 -16.71
N ILE A 306 11.03 16.85 -15.94
CA ILE A 306 10.72 16.51 -14.54
C ILE A 306 10.54 17.78 -13.72
N LEU A 307 11.47 18.74 -13.82
CA LEU A 307 11.41 19.98 -13.04
C LEU A 307 10.18 20.83 -13.41
N GLN A 308 9.70 20.78 -14.66
CA GLN A 308 8.53 21.52 -15.10
C GLN A 308 7.20 20.84 -14.72
N GLU A 309 7.15 19.51 -14.73
CA GLU A 309 5.91 18.76 -14.55
C GLU A 309 5.67 18.27 -13.12
N VAL A 310 6.71 18.18 -12.29
CA VAL A 310 6.55 17.77 -10.88
C VAL A 310 5.60 18.73 -10.17
N PRO A 311 4.56 18.22 -9.48
CA PRO A 311 3.64 19.06 -8.73
C PRO A 311 4.32 19.55 -7.43
N TRP A 312 5.21 20.53 -7.54
CA TRP A 312 6.06 21.03 -6.45
C TRP A 312 5.26 21.46 -5.22
N TRP A 313 4.12 22.13 -5.42
CA TRP A 313 3.25 22.52 -4.32
C TRP A 313 2.71 21.30 -3.55
N ALA A 314 2.33 20.23 -4.27
CA ALA A 314 1.81 19.01 -3.67
C ALA A 314 2.93 18.24 -2.94
N LEU A 315 4.16 18.29 -3.48
CA LEU A 315 5.34 17.73 -2.82
C LEU A 315 5.66 18.47 -1.52
N VAL A 316 5.63 19.81 -1.52
CA VAL A 316 5.87 20.64 -0.32
C VAL A 316 4.78 20.40 0.72
N VAL A 317 3.51 20.53 0.35
CA VAL A 317 2.37 20.30 1.26
C VAL A 317 2.37 18.86 1.76
N GLY A 318 2.58 17.90 0.85
CA GLY A 318 2.66 16.47 1.19
C GLY A 318 3.81 16.17 2.15
N THR A 319 4.96 16.81 2.00
CA THR A 319 6.10 16.62 2.92
C THR A 319 5.78 17.17 4.30
N ALA A 320 5.15 18.35 4.39
CA ALA A 320 4.74 18.94 5.66
C ALA A 320 3.68 18.08 6.37
N VAL A 321 2.67 17.61 5.65
CA VAL A 321 1.65 16.68 6.18
C VAL A 321 2.29 15.35 6.57
N GLY A 322 3.20 14.82 5.75
CA GLY A 322 3.95 13.59 6.01
C GLY A 322 4.77 13.67 7.30
N TYR A 323 5.44 14.80 7.53
CA TYR A 323 6.14 15.07 8.79
C TYR A 323 5.19 15.01 9.99
N GLN A 324 4.04 15.69 9.93
CA GLN A 324 3.05 15.71 11.01
C GLN A 324 2.45 14.32 11.29
N ILE A 325 2.21 13.53 10.24
CA ILE A 325 1.78 12.13 10.36
C ILE A 325 2.88 11.30 11.03
N GLN A 326 4.13 11.45 10.60
CA GLN A 326 5.26 10.72 11.17
C GLN A 326 5.44 11.07 12.66
N GLU A 327 5.43 12.36 13.00
CA GLU A 327 5.52 12.85 14.39
C GLU A 327 4.40 12.28 15.26
N SER A 328 3.15 12.32 14.76
CA SER A 328 1.99 11.75 15.45
C SER A 328 2.10 10.24 15.62
N PHE A 329 2.59 9.54 14.59
CA PHE A 329 2.76 8.10 14.60
C PHE A 329 3.84 7.66 15.60
N ILE A 330 5.01 8.30 15.57
CA ILE A 330 6.10 8.00 16.52
C ILE A 330 5.68 8.37 17.94
N SER A 331 5.02 9.52 18.14
CA SER A 331 4.46 9.91 19.44
C SER A 331 3.43 8.90 19.96
N PHE A 332 2.58 8.36 19.08
CA PHE A 332 1.66 7.27 19.42
C PHE A 332 2.41 6.00 19.83
N LEU A 333 3.43 5.59 19.07
CA LEU A 333 4.22 4.39 19.38
C LEU A 333 4.94 4.51 20.73
N VAL A 334 5.58 5.66 20.98
CA VAL A 334 6.31 5.91 22.22
C VAL A 334 5.35 6.11 23.41
N GLY A 335 4.27 6.87 23.21
CA GLY A 335 3.28 7.16 24.24
C GLY A 335 2.57 5.91 24.76
N ASN A 336 2.24 4.94 23.89
CA ASN A 336 1.65 3.66 24.31
C ASN A 336 2.57 2.79 25.16
N VAL A 337 3.88 3.04 25.11
CA VAL A 337 4.89 2.32 25.90
C VAL A 337 5.10 3.01 27.27
N GLY A 338 4.40 4.13 27.52
CA GLY A 338 4.60 4.92 28.72
C GLY A 338 5.95 5.64 28.76
N ARG A 339 6.56 5.90 27.59
CA ARG A 339 7.83 6.62 27.47
C ARG A 339 7.60 8.06 27.03
N THR A 340 8.41 8.97 27.54
CA THR A 340 8.60 10.33 27.00
C THR A 340 9.83 10.29 26.09
N LEU A 341 9.67 10.73 24.84
CA LEU A 341 10.80 10.98 23.93
C LEU A 341 11.71 12.07 24.46
#